data_AF-A0A2U3LLC0-F1
#
_entry.id   AF-A0A2U3LLC0-F1
#
_cell.length_a   1.000
_cell.length_b   1.000
_cell.length_c   1.000
_cell.angle_alpha   90.00
_cell.angle_beta   90.00
_cell.angle_gamma   90.00
#
_symmetry.space_group_name_H-M   'P 1'
#
loop_
_entity.id
_entity.type
_entity.pdbx_description
1 polymer ?
#
loop_
_entity_poly.entity_id
_entity_poly.type
_entity_poly.pdbx_seq_one_letter_code
_entity_poly.pdbx_strand_id
1 'polypeptide(L)'
;MDKTSIVNEWLDFANKDISSAKYLLDMRPVPLEIICYHCEQAAEKALKGYLILHDMELDSDMQEAVIEADLVMGFILEKIKSLDAV
;
A
#
# COMPACT_ATOMS: atom_id res chain seq x y z
N MET A 1 -0.93 24.42 5.74
CA MET A 1 -1.40 23.76 4.51
C MET A 1 -2.91 23.63 4.59
N ASP A 2 -3.63 23.83 3.49
CA ASP A 2 -5.05 23.52 3.43
C ASP A 2 -5.28 22.00 3.33
N LYS A 3 -6.48 21.53 3.69
CA LYS A 3 -6.83 20.10 3.71
C LYS A 3 -6.60 19.42 2.37
N THR A 4 -6.96 20.09 1.27
CA THR A 4 -6.79 19.56 -0.08
C THR A 4 -5.32 19.33 -0.41
N SER A 5 -4.43 20.24 0.03
CA SER A 5 -2.98 20.06 -0.10
C SER A 5 -2.48 18.82 0.63
N ILE A 6 -3.00 18.53 1.83
CA ILE A 6 -2.61 17.33 2.60
C ILE A 6 -3.10 16.06 1.90
N VAL A 7 -4.36 16.05 1.43
CA VAL A 7 -4.93 14.91 0.70
C VAL A 7 -4.14 14.62 -0.57
N ASN A 8 -3.82 15.66 -1.35
CA ASN A 8 -3.03 15.52 -2.57
C ASN A 8 -1.64 14.96 -2.30
N GLU A 9 -0.99 15.38 -1.21
CA GLU A 9 0.32 14.86 -0.83
C GLU A 9 0.28 13.34 -0.54
N TRP A 10 -0.75 12.85 0.17
CA TRP A 10 -0.95 11.43 0.39
C TRP A 10 -1.21 10.65 -0.90
N LEU A 11 -2.01 11.21 -1.82
CA LEU A 11 -2.25 10.62 -3.13
C LEU A 11 -0.97 10.59 -4.00
N ASP A 12 -0.14 11.61 -3.91
CA ASP A 12 1.15 11.65 -4.59
C ASP A 12 2.10 10.56 -4.06
N PHE A 13 2.11 10.32 -2.75
CA PHE A 13 2.88 9.20 -2.20
C PHE A 13 2.33 7.85 -2.67
N ALA A 14 1.01 7.64 -2.66
CA ALA A 14 0.40 6.42 -3.17
C ALA A 14 0.76 6.15 -4.65
N ASN A 15 0.73 7.20 -5.47
CA ASN A 15 1.10 7.12 -6.88
C ASN A 15 2.58 6.77 -7.08
N LYS A 16 3.49 7.28 -6.24
CA LYS A 16 4.92 6.92 -6.27
C LYS A 16 5.12 5.44 -5.94
N ASP A 17 4.39 4.91 -4.97
CA ASP A 17 4.46 3.49 -4.60
C ASP A 17 3.96 2.59 -5.73
N ILE A 18 2.78 2.84 -6.31
CA ILE A 18 2.29 2.09 -7.48
C ILE A 18 3.24 2.19 -8.67
N SER A 19 3.84 3.37 -8.91
CA SER A 19 4.81 3.55 -9.99
C SER A 19 6.08 2.72 -9.77
N SER A 20 6.53 2.63 -8.53
CA SER A 20 7.67 1.80 -8.12
C SER A 20 7.37 0.31 -8.31
N ALA A 21 6.20 -0.15 -7.86
CA ALA A 21 5.73 -1.52 -8.07
C ALA A 21 5.69 -1.89 -9.57
N LYS A 22 5.14 -1.00 -10.41
CA LYS A 22 5.11 -1.18 -11.87
C LYS A 22 6.50 -1.26 -12.48
N TYR A 23 7.40 -0.37 -12.08
CA TYR A 23 8.78 -0.36 -12.57
C TYR A 23 9.52 -1.65 -12.21
N LEU A 24 9.29 -2.19 -11.01
CA LEU A 24 9.94 -3.41 -10.53
C LEU A 24 9.48 -4.69 -11.26
N LEU A 25 8.31 -4.69 -11.93
CA LEU A 25 7.87 -5.83 -12.75
C LEU A 25 8.83 -6.16 -13.91
N ASP A 26 9.59 -5.15 -14.37
CA ASP A 26 10.56 -5.31 -15.45
C ASP A 26 11.93 -5.82 -14.94
N MET A 27 12.17 -5.85 -13.63
CA MET A 27 13.41 -6.34 -13.03
C MET A 27 13.51 -7.87 -13.15
N ARG A 28 14.74 -8.40 -13.28
CA ARG A 28 15.02 -9.85 -13.28
C ARG A 28 16.14 -10.19 -12.28
N PRO A 29 15.93 -11.15 -11.36
CA PRO A 29 14.65 -11.83 -11.08
C PRO A 29 13.58 -10.83 -10.60
N VAL A 30 12.30 -11.15 -10.82
CA VAL A 30 11.19 -10.27 -10.42
C VAL A 30 11.09 -10.27 -8.89
N PRO A 31 11.26 -9.12 -8.22
CA PRO A 31 11.22 -9.06 -6.77
C PRO A 31 9.77 -8.96 -6.26
N LEU A 32 9.01 -10.06 -6.34
CA LEU A 32 7.57 -10.09 -6.04
C LEU A 32 7.25 -9.55 -4.63
N GLU A 33 8.03 -9.90 -3.63
CA GLU A 33 7.82 -9.44 -2.25
C GLU A 33 7.91 -7.90 -2.15
N ILE A 34 8.84 -7.27 -2.86
CA ILE A 34 9.01 -5.80 -2.88
C ILE A 34 7.87 -5.14 -3.69
N ILE A 35 7.45 -5.76 -4.79
CA ILE A 35 6.31 -5.28 -5.58
C ILE A 35 5.04 -5.26 -4.73
N CYS A 36 4.77 -6.36 -4.02
CA CYS A 36 3.64 -6.50 -3.11
C CYS A 36 3.65 -5.45 -2.00
N TYR A 37 4.82 -5.23 -1.37
CA TYR A 37 5.00 -4.19 -0.35
C TYR A 37 4.64 -2.79 -0.88
N HIS A 38 5.07 -2.42 -2.09
CA HIS A 38 4.69 -1.13 -2.67
C HIS A 38 3.19 -1.04 -3.01
N CYS A 39 2.56 -2.12 -3.47
CA CYS A 39 1.11 -2.12 -3.70
C CYS A 39 0.32 -1.87 -2.42
N GLU A 40 0.70 -2.50 -1.33
CA GLU A 40 0.11 -2.31 0.00
C GLU A 40 0.28 -0.86 0.47
N GLN A 41 1.51 -0.37 0.41
CA GLN A 41 1.87 0.99 0.78
C GLN A 41 1.09 2.04 -0.02
N ALA A 42 0.82 1.78 -1.30
CA ALA A 42 -0.02 2.66 -2.09
C ALA A 42 -1.48 2.67 -1.64
N ALA A 43 -2.04 1.50 -1.30
CA ALA A 43 -3.41 1.37 -0.82
C ALA A 43 -3.59 2.07 0.54
N GLU A 44 -2.66 1.85 1.48
CA GLU A 44 -2.61 2.52 2.78
C GLU A 44 -2.66 4.04 2.62
N LYS A 45 -1.78 4.60 1.79
CA LYS A 45 -1.64 6.04 1.62
C LYS A 45 -2.83 6.67 0.93
N ALA A 46 -3.41 5.99 -0.06
CA ALA A 46 -4.65 6.42 -0.70
C ALA A 46 -5.82 6.45 0.31
N LEU A 47 -5.92 5.42 1.16
CA LEU A 47 -6.93 5.37 2.22
C LEU A 47 -6.74 6.49 3.25
N LYS A 48 -5.51 6.75 3.69
CA LYS A 48 -5.20 7.90 4.58
C LYS A 48 -5.65 9.22 3.98
N GLY A 49 -5.37 9.46 2.70
CA GLY A 49 -5.85 10.64 1.97
C GLY A 49 -7.38 10.75 1.96
N TYR A 50 -8.09 9.64 1.72
CA TYR A 50 -9.55 9.58 1.77
C TYR A 50 -10.11 9.90 3.16
N LEU A 51 -9.55 9.32 4.22
CA LEU A 51 -10.02 9.54 5.59
C LEU A 51 -9.85 11.01 6.02
N ILE A 52 -8.70 11.61 5.70
CA ILE A 52 -8.43 13.03 5.94
C ILE A 52 -9.45 13.90 5.19
N LEU A 53 -9.76 13.59 3.93
CA LEU A 53 -10.76 14.32 3.15
C LEU A 53 -12.12 14.38 3.86
N HIS A 54 -12.49 13.29 4.54
CA HIS A 54 -13.75 13.12 5.27
C HIS A 54 -13.69 13.55 6.74
N ASP A 55 -12.60 14.22 7.17
CA ASP A 55 -12.40 14.69 8.55
C ASP A 55 -12.54 13.56 9.58
N MET A 56 -12.22 12.33 9.18
CA MET A 56 -12.13 11.18 10.07
C MET A 56 -10.78 11.23 10.77
N GLU A 57 -10.79 11.32 12.11
CA GLU A 57 -9.55 11.25 12.88
C GLU A 57 -8.90 9.89 12.69
N LEU A 58 -7.65 9.90 12.23
CA LEU A 58 -6.76 8.75 12.28
C LEU A 58 -6.36 8.55 13.75
N ASP A 59 -7.20 7.86 14.51
CA ASP A 59 -6.78 7.32 15.80
C ASP A 59 -5.79 6.14 15.61
N SER A 60 -5.22 5.67 16.71
CA SER A 60 -4.33 4.50 16.72
C SER A 60 -4.98 3.25 16.10
N ASP A 61 -6.31 3.17 16.12
CA ASP A 61 -7.08 2.00 15.72
C ASP A 61 -7.33 2.03 14.20
N MET A 62 -7.40 3.20 13.58
CA MET A 62 -7.38 3.35 12.12
C MET A 62 -5.99 3.07 11.51
N GLN A 63 -4.91 3.16 12.29
CA GLN A 63 -3.61 2.59 11.89
C GLN A 63 -3.68 1.05 11.85
N GLU A 64 -4.58 0.42 12.59
CA GLU A 64 -4.78 -1.03 12.59
C GLU A 64 -5.58 -1.50 11.36
N ALA A 65 -6.51 -0.70 10.84
CA ALA A 65 -7.15 -0.96 9.54
C ALA A 65 -6.15 -0.91 8.36
N VAL A 66 -5.07 -0.15 8.52
CA VAL A 66 -3.91 -0.18 7.63
C VAL A 66 -3.09 -1.48 7.81
N ILE A 67 -2.99 -2.01 9.03
CA ILE A 67 -2.38 -3.32 9.35
C ILE A 67 -3.20 -4.51 8.79
N GLU A 68 -4.52 -4.38 8.59
CA GLU A 68 -5.29 -5.44 7.94
C GLU A 68 -4.93 -5.63 6.45
N ALA A 69 -4.46 -4.59 5.75
CA ALA A 69 -3.92 -4.74 4.40
C ALA A 69 -2.63 -5.59 4.40
N ASP A 70 -1.82 -5.42 5.43
CA ASP A 70 -0.60 -6.19 5.76
C ASP A 70 -0.93 -7.69 5.98
N LEU A 71 -2.01 -8.01 6.72
CA LEU A 71 -2.51 -9.39 6.93
C LEU A 71 -2.94 -10.07 5.62
N VAL A 72 -3.64 -9.35 4.75
CA VAL A 72 -4.10 -9.87 3.45
C VAL A 72 -2.90 -10.18 2.55
N MET A 73 -1.86 -9.33 2.56
CA MET A 73 -0.64 -9.58 1.79
C MET A 73 0.15 -10.76 2.36
N GLY A 74 0.24 -10.89 3.69
CA GLY A 74 0.85 -12.05 4.35
C GLY A 74 0.21 -13.37 3.89
N PHE A 75 -1.13 -13.44 3.88
CA PHE A 75 -1.86 -14.61 3.39
C PHE A 75 -1.60 -14.90 1.89
N ILE A 76 -1.57 -13.86 1.06
CA ILE A 76 -1.28 -14.02 -0.37
C ILE A 76 0.17 -14.49 -0.61
N LEU A 77 1.15 -13.97 0.13
CA LEU A 77 2.55 -14.36 0.03
C LEU A 77 2.78 -15.81 0.48
N GLU A 78 2.14 -16.26 1.56
CA GLU A 78 2.15 -17.67 1.96
C GLU A 78 1.59 -18.57 0.86
N LYS A 79 0.50 -18.13 0.21
CA LYS A 79 -0.12 -18.90 -0.87
C LYS A 79 0.77 -18.97 -2.11
N ILE A 80 1.41 -17.88 -2.51
CA ILE A 80 2.38 -17.86 -3.63
C ILE A 80 3.57 -18.77 -3.32
N LYS A 81 4.16 -18.68 -2.12
CA LYS A 81 5.26 -19.56 -1.71
C LYS A 81 4.87 -21.04 -1.74
N SER A 82 3.60 -21.36 -1.42
CA SER A 82 3.10 -22.73 -1.51
C SER A 82 2.87 -23.23 -2.95
N LEU A 83 2.76 -22.33 -3.93
CA LEU A 83 2.59 -22.67 -5.35
C LEU A 83 3.93 -22.92 -6.06
N ASP A 84 5.00 -22.25 -5.63
CA ASP A 84 6.37 -22.46 -6.15
C ASP A 84 7.07 -23.70 -5.55
N ALA A 85 6.44 -24.37 -4.58
CA ALA A 85 6.96 -25.58 -3.92
C ALA A 85 6.52 -26.91 -4.58
N VAL A 86 5.90 -26.85 -5.77
CA VAL A 86 5.43 -28.00 -6.57
C VAL A 86 6.20 -28.12 -7.88
#